data_AF-A0A7V8BGU1-F1
#
_entry.id   AF-A0A7V8BGU1-F1
#
_cell.length_a   1.000
_cell.length_b   1.000
_cell.length_c   1.000
_cell.angle_alpha   90.00
_cell.angle_beta   90.00
_cell.angle_gamma   90.00
#
_symmetry.space_group_name_H-M   'P 1'
#
loop_
_entity.id
_entity.type
_entity.pdbx_description
1 polymer ?
#
loop_
_entity_poly.entity_id
_entity_poly.type
_entity_poly.pdbx_seq_one_letter_code
_entity_poly.pdbx_strand_id
1 'polypeptide(L)'
;ESVVIADRIRENFRFMRKASVAEIIDNAITRTLSRTIITHGSTLFMVISILIFGGETLHYFAMALTIGILFGIYSSAMVMASLVLMMGVSREDMVKPEKKKDALEAEKILP
;
A
#
# COMPACT_ATOMS: atom_id res chain seq x y z
N GLU A 1 -2.13 7.68 -1.14
CA GLU A 1 -1.37 6.42 -1.09
C GLU A 1 -1.87 5.39 -0.08
N SER A 2 -2.11 5.74 1.20
CA SER A 2 -2.47 4.77 2.24
C SER A 2 -3.62 3.81 1.87
N VAL A 3 -4.72 4.30 1.29
CA VAL A 3 -5.85 3.45 0.86
C VAL A 3 -5.43 2.46 -0.24
N VAL A 4 -4.62 2.91 -1.21
CA VAL A 4 -4.11 2.04 -2.29
C VAL A 4 -3.19 0.95 -1.74
N ILE A 5 -2.34 1.30 -0.77
CA ILE A 5 -1.48 0.33 -0.07
C ILE A 5 -2.34 -0.65 0.71
N ALA A 6 -3.35 -0.17 1.45
CA ALA A 6 -4.28 -1.02 2.20
C ALA A 6 -5.02 -2.02 1.29
N ASP A 7 -5.50 -1.55 0.14
CA ASP A 7 -6.19 -2.39 -0.82
C ASP A 7 -5.24 -3.42 -1.45
N ARG A 8 -3.99 -3.05 -1.76
CA ARG A 8 -3.01 -4.00 -2.27
C ARG A 8 -2.59 -5.02 -1.22
N ILE A 9 -2.49 -4.62 0.05
CA ILE A 9 -2.26 -5.54 1.16
C ILE A 9 -3.40 -6.58 1.21
N ARG A 10 -4.66 -6.13 1.18
CA ARG A 10 -5.84 -7.03 1.16
C ARG A 10 -5.83 -7.98 -0.04
N GLU A 11 -5.46 -7.49 -1.22
CA GLU A 11 -5.35 -8.30 -2.43
C GLU A 11 -4.24 -9.35 -2.30
N ASN A 12 -3.04 -8.95 -1.85
CA ASN A 12 -1.90 -9.85 -1.66
C ASN A 12 -2.17 -10.92 -0.61
N PHE A 13 -2.94 -10.62 0.45
CA PHE A 13 -3.41 -11.62 1.42
C PHE A 13 -4.23 -12.74 0.77
N ARG A 14 -4.99 -12.45 -0.30
CA ARG A 14 -5.82 -13.44 -1.00
C ARG A 14 -5.00 -14.32 -1.95
N PHE A 15 -3.98 -13.77 -2.59
CA PHE A 15 -3.14 -14.48 -3.58
C PHE A 15 -1.91 -15.18 -2.98
N MET A 16 -1.26 -14.59 -1.97
CA MET A 16 0.00 -15.06 -1.40
C MET A 16 -0.22 -15.95 -0.16
N ARG A 17 -0.97 -17.05 -0.31
CA ARG A 17 -1.42 -17.93 0.79
C ARG A 17 -0.32 -18.50 1.69
N LYS A 18 0.92 -18.59 1.23
CA LYS A 18 2.07 -19.16 1.98
C LYS A 18 3.04 -18.10 2.52
N ALA A 19 2.93 -16.83 2.13
CA ALA A 19 3.86 -15.77 2.51
C ALA A 19 3.56 -15.19 3.90
N SER A 20 4.59 -14.73 4.61
CA SER A 20 4.45 -14.06 5.90
C SER A 20 3.78 -12.69 5.76
N VAL A 21 3.20 -12.17 6.85
CA VAL A 21 2.56 -10.84 6.85
C VAL A 21 3.55 -9.75 6.45
N ALA A 22 4.81 -9.85 6.90
CA ALA A 22 5.87 -8.91 6.53
C ALA A 22 6.16 -8.92 5.03
N GLU A 23 6.27 -10.12 4.41
CA GLU A 23 6.48 -10.24 2.96
C GLU A 23 5.29 -9.72 2.14
N ILE A 24 4.06 -9.90 2.63
CA ILE A 24 2.85 -9.38 1.99
C ILE A 24 2.86 -7.84 1.98
N ILE A 25 3.23 -7.22 3.10
CA ILE A 25 3.35 -5.77 3.24
C ILE A 25 4.48 -5.24 2.36
N ASP A 26 5.66 -5.86 2.40
CA ASP A 26 6.81 -5.46 1.58
C ASP A 26 6.49 -5.52 0.08
N ASN A 27 5.81 -6.59 -0.35
CA ASN A 27 5.35 -6.72 -1.73
C ASN A 27 4.35 -5.62 -2.10
N ALA A 28 3.38 -5.33 -1.22
CA ALA A 28 2.38 -4.29 -1.46
C ALA A 28 3.05 -2.92 -1.61
N ILE A 29 3.98 -2.57 -0.71
CA ILE A 29 4.74 -1.31 -0.75
C ILE A 29 5.52 -1.22 -2.07
N THR A 30 6.29 -2.24 -2.41
CA THR A 30 7.12 -2.29 -3.63
C THR A 30 6.27 -2.11 -4.90
N ARG A 31 5.09 -2.74 -4.97
CA ARG A 31 4.15 -2.60 -6.10
C ARG A 31 3.56 -1.20 -6.22
N THR A 32 3.35 -0.51 -5.11
CA THR A 32 2.80 0.85 -5.09
C THR A 32 3.87 1.93 -5.29
N LEU A 33 5.13 1.62 -5.01
CA LEU A 33 6.24 2.56 -5.05
C LEU A 33 6.37 3.30 -6.39
N SER A 34 6.22 2.60 -7.52
CA SER A 34 6.30 3.24 -8.84
C SER A 34 5.23 4.31 -9.04
N ARG A 35 4.00 4.05 -8.60
CA ARG A 35 2.91 5.04 -8.67
C ARG A 35 3.25 6.24 -7.80
N THR A 36 3.66 5.98 -6.55
CA THR A 36 4.03 7.01 -5.58
C THR A 36 5.16 7.90 -6.11
N ILE A 37 6.21 7.31 -6.69
CA ILE A 37 7.32 8.07 -7.30
C ILE A 37 6.82 8.95 -8.45
N ILE A 38 5.97 8.43 -9.33
CA ILE A 38 5.48 9.19 -10.49
C ILE A 38 4.59 10.36 -10.07
N THR A 39 3.58 10.12 -9.22
CA THR A 39 2.64 11.18 -8.81
C THR A 39 3.28 12.18 -7.86
N HIS A 40 4.03 11.73 -6.86
CA HIS A 40 4.68 12.64 -5.93
C HIS A 40 5.92 13.31 -6.52
N GLY A 41 6.69 12.61 -7.35
CA GLY A 41 7.85 13.18 -8.04
C GLY A 41 7.44 14.28 -9.02
N SER A 42 6.40 14.05 -9.83
CA SER A 42 5.90 15.08 -10.76
C SER A 42 5.35 16.31 -10.03
N THR A 43 4.60 16.12 -8.94
CA THR A 43 4.10 17.23 -8.12
C THR A 43 5.22 17.97 -7.39
N LEU A 44 6.21 17.28 -6.83
CA LEU A 44 7.39 17.91 -6.24
C LEU A 44 8.16 18.72 -7.27
N PHE A 45 8.36 18.20 -8.49
CA PHE A 45 9.04 18.92 -9.56
C PHE A 45 8.32 20.24 -9.91
N MET A 46 6.99 20.18 -10.02
CA MET A 46 6.16 21.38 -10.22
C MET A 46 6.29 22.36 -9.06
N VAL A 47 6.14 21.90 -7.81
CA VAL A 47 6.16 22.78 -6.63
C VAL A 47 7.55 23.39 -6.42
N ILE A 48 8.63 22.64 -6.66
CA ILE A 48 10.00 23.17 -6.60
C ILE A 48 10.21 24.26 -7.65
N SER A 49 9.66 24.09 -8.85
CA SER A 49 9.68 25.14 -9.89
C SER A 49 8.98 26.41 -9.40
N ILE A 50 7.84 26.29 -8.72
CA ILE A 50 7.14 27.44 -8.12
C ILE A 50 7.95 28.03 -6.95
N LEU A 51 8.62 27.20 -6.15
CA LEU A 51 9.39 27.67 -5.00
C LEU A 51 10.59 28.53 -5.41
N ILE A 52 11.27 28.16 -6.52
CA ILE A 52 12.44 28.86 -7.05
C ILE A 52 12.03 30.04 -7.95
N PHE A 53 11.03 29.87 -8.81
CA PHE A 53 10.68 30.86 -9.85
C PHE A 53 9.37 31.64 -9.60
N GLY A 54 8.58 31.28 -8.58
CA GLY A 54 7.22 31.82 -8.38
C GLY A 54 7.12 33.18 -7.66
N GLY A 55 8.23 33.72 -7.14
CA GLY A 55 8.25 35.01 -6.43
C GLY A 55 7.65 34.98 -5.02
N GLU A 56 7.62 36.14 -4.33
CA GLU A 56 7.27 36.23 -2.89
C GLU A 56 5.84 35.78 -2.57
N THR A 57 4.88 36.10 -3.45
CA THR A 57 3.46 35.78 -3.22
C THR A 57 3.20 34.27 -3.13
N LEU A 58 3.93 33.46 -3.91
CA LEU A 58 3.75 32.00 -3.96
C LEU A 58 4.76 31.23 -3.12
N HIS A 59 5.79 31.90 -2.59
CA HIS A 59 6.91 31.23 -1.91
C HIS A 59 6.47 30.43 -0.68
N TYR A 60 5.72 31.05 0.23
CA TYR A 60 5.23 30.37 1.44
C TYR A 60 4.20 29.28 1.14
N PHE A 61 3.40 29.47 0.09
CA PHE A 61 2.46 28.46 -0.37
C PHE A 61 3.19 27.22 -0.91
N ALA A 62 4.16 27.42 -1.79
CA ALA A 62 4.98 26.34 -2.33
C ALA A 62 5.82 25.64 -1.24
N MET A 63 6.30 26.39 -0.25
CA MET A 63 7.02 25.84 0.89
C MET A 63 6.12 24.92 1.73
N ALA A 64 4.90 25.37 2.06
CA ALA A 64 3.92 24.56 2.77
C ALA A 64 3.55 23.28 2.00
N LEU A 65 3.34 23.38 0.68
CA LEU A 65 3.07 22.23 -0.17
C LEU A 65 4.26 21.26 -0.22
N THR A 66 5.49 21.76 -0.35
CA THR A 66 6.70 20.93 -0.39
C THR A 66 6.82 20.10 0.88
N ILE A 67 6.69 20.75 2.04
CA ILE A 67 6.73 20.11 3.35
C ILE A 67 5.60 19.07 3.47
N GLY A 68 4.36 19.46 3.14
CA GLY A 68 3.19 18.58 3.21
C GLY A 68 3.34 17.33 2.34
N ILE A 69 3.87 17.47 1.12
CA ILE A 69 4.10 16.33 0.22
C ILE A 69 5.17 15.39 0.78
N LEU A 70 6.31 15.91 1.28
CA LEU A 70 7.38 15.08 1.84
C LEU A 70 6.89 14.24 3.02
N PHE A 71 6.22 14.87 3.99
CA PHE A 71 5.64 14.15 5.13
C PHE A 71 4.50 13.22 4.71
N GLY A 72 3.70 13.60 3.71
CA GLY A 72 2.61 12.78 3.17
C GLY A 72 3.10 11.47 2.56
N ILE A 73 4.17 11.50 1.76
CA ILE A 73 4.76 10.30 1.14
C ILE A 73 5.27 9.34 2.22
N TYR A 74 6.06 9.86 3.17
CA TYR A 74 6.67 9.05 4.21
C TYR A 74 5.62 8.45 5.17
N SER A 75 4.69 9.28 5.64
CA SER A 75 3.65 8.88 6.59
C SER A 75 2.71 7.83 6.00
N SER A 76 2.31 8.00 4.74
CA SER A 76 1.25 7.17 4.15
C SER A 76 1.62 5.68 4.05
N ALA A 77 2.89 5.33 3.85
CA ALA A 77 3.37 3.94 3.84
C ALA A 77 3.67 3.41 5.26
N MET A 78 4.39 4.18 6.09
CA MET A 78 4.79 3.75 7.43
C MET A 78 3.59 3.56 8.37
N VAL A 79 2.61 4.47 8.32
CA VAL A 79 1.40 4.38 9.14
C VAL A 79 0.58 3.15 8.75
N MET A 80 0.44 2.85 7.45
CA MET A 80 -0.30 1.66 7.02
C MET A 80 0.40 0.35 7.37
N ALA A 81 1.71 0.26 7.15
CA ALA A 81 2.49 -0.93 7.54
C ALA A 81 2.37 -1.19 9.05
N SER A 82 2.50 -0.14 9.86
CA SER A 82 2.34 -0.22 11.31
C SER A 82 0.91 -0.61 11.70
N LEU A 83 -0.11 -0.03 11.06
CA LEU A 83 -1.52 -0.34 11.35
C LEU A 83 -1.84 -1.80 11.06
N VAL A 84 -1.35 -2.36 9.94
CA VAL A 84 -1.59 -3.76 9.56
C VAL A 84 -0.89 -4.73 10.50
N LEU A 85 0.33 -4.42 10.93
CA LEU A 85 1.04 -5.20 11.94
C LEU A 85 0.34 -5.13 13.30
N MET A 86 -0.14 -3.95 13.70
CA MET A 86 -0.79 -3.72 14.99
C MET A 86 -2.19 -4.32 15.06
N MET A 87 -2.91 -4.38 13.94
CA MET A 87 -4.20 -5.08 13.84
C MET A 87 -4.04 -6.62 13.93
N GLY A 88 -2.81 -7.14 14.01
CA GLY A 88 -2.56 -8.56 14.26
C GLY A 88 -3.24 -9.46 13.23
N VAL A 89 -3.37 -8.99 11.98
CA VAL A 89 -4.14 -9.65 10.93
C VAL A 89 -3.57 -11.06 10.74
N SER A 90 -4.27 -12.03 11.31
CA SER A 90 -3.93 -13.44 11.18
C SER A 90 -4.59 -13.96 9.90
N ARG A 91 -3.93 -14.91 9.24
CA ARG A 91 -4.35 -15.50 7.95
C ARG A 91 -5.82 -15.98 7.97
N GLU A 92 -6.34 -16.29 9.14
CA GLU A 92 -7.67 -16.84 9.40
C GLU A 92 -8.80 -15.82 9.26
N ASP A 93 -8.54 -14.51 9.41
CA ASP A 93 -9.58 -13.47 9.33
C ASP A 93 -9.89 -13.02 7.89
N MET A 94 -8.97 -13.26 6.94
CA MET A 94 -9.10 -12.81 5.55
C MET A 94 -9.29 -13.94 4.54
N VAL A 95 -9.01 -15.18 4.92
CA VAL A 95 -9.19 -16.37 4.07
C VAL A 95 -10.27 -17.24 4.68
N LYS A 96 -11.50 -17.20 4.12
CA LYS A 96 -12.50 -18.24 4.41
C LYS A 96 -11.83 -19.60 4.12
N PRO A 97 -11.86 -20.55 5.07
CA PRO A 97 -11.21 -21.84 4.87
C PRO A 97 -11.78 -22.46 3.60
N GLU A 98 -10.89 -22.84 2.68
CA GLU A 98 -11.29 -23.64 1.54
C GLU A 98 -11.96 -24.89 2.09
N LYS A 99 -13.27 -24.99 1.81
CA LYS A 99 -14.05 -26.17 2.11
C LYS A 99 -13.29 -27.35 1.53
N LYS A 100 -12.82 -28.20 2.43
CA LYS A 100 -12.39 -29.58 2.23
C LYS A 100 -13.55 -30.47 1.72
N LYS A 101 -14.39 -29.95 0.80
CA LYS A 101 -15.56 -30.62 0.23
C LYS A 101 -15.26 -31.20 -1.15
N ASP A 102 -14.41 -30.56 -1.94
CA ASP A 102 -14.17 -31.01 -3.32
C ASP A 102 -13.25 -32.25 -3.40
N ALA A 103 -12.49 -32.53 -2.33
CA ALA A 103 -11.67 -33.75 -2.23
C ALA A 103 -12.45 -34.98 -1.73
N LEU A 104 -13.57 -34.79 -1.01
CA LEU A 104 -14.35 -35.91 -0.46
C LEU A 104 -15.45 -36.41 -1.40
N GLU A 105 -15.88 -35.60 -2.38
CA GLU A 105 -16.84 -36.01 -3.40
C GLU A 105 -16.16 -36.77 -4.56
N ALA A 106 -14.88 -36.51 -4.84
CA ALA A 106 -14.11 -37.24 -5.86
C ALA A 106 -13.73 -38.67 -5.43
N GLU A 107 -13.52 -38.90 -4.13
CA GLU A 107 -13.15 -40.22 -3.59
C GLU A 107 -14.36 -41.16 -3.42
N LYS A 108 -15.59 -40.65 -3.52
CA LYS A 108 -16.82 -41.45 -3.44
C LYS A 108 -17.36 -41.95 -4.79
N ILE A 109 -16.73 -41.60 -5.91
CA ILE A 109 -17.27 -41.87 -7.26
C ILE A 109 -16.53 -42.98 -8.02
N LEU A 110 -15.41 -43.54 -7.53
CA LEU A 110 -14.72 -44.67 -8.18
C LEU A 110 -13.97 -45.55 -7.16
N PRO A 111 -14.03 -46.89 -7.25
CA PRO A 111 -15.13 -47.80 -7.59
C PRO A 111 -15.79 -48.46 -6.36
#